data_AF-A0A0C1GZZ4-F1
#
_entry.id   AF-A0A0C1GZZ4-F1
#
_cell.length_a   1.000
_cell.length_b   1.000
_cell.length_c   1.000
_cell.angle_alpha   90.00
_cell.angle_beta   90.00
_cell.angle_gamma   90.00
#
_symmetry.space_group_name_H-M   'P 1'
#
loop_
_entity.id
_entity.type
_entity.pdbx_description
1 polymer ?
#
loop_
_entity_poly.entity_id
_entity_poly.type
_entity_poly.pdbx_seq_one_letter_code
_entity_poly.pdbx_strand_id
1 'polypeptide(L)'
;MSAITPPKITTFDSKPTDVYFFGTCVLDLFMPEAGMDAITLIEQQGIRVHYPMAQSCCGQPAYSSGHPTEAFDVAKAQLDLFPENWPIVVPSGSCGGMMKHHWPTLFKNTEYESKAVDCANRIIEFTHFLLAIGYKPEDKGEPVKVAVHTSCAARREMNVHISGWQLIDGMENVERIVHDHESECCGFGGTFSVKQADISGAMVTDKVAALKETGATEIISADCGCMMNIGGKIAKDEPNMPRPKHIASFLLERTGGKA
;
A
#
# COMPACT_ATOMS: atom_id res chain seq x y z
N MET A 1 12.18 -22.86 2.65
CA MET A 1 11.12 -21.95 2.18
C MET A 1 9.79 -22.65 2.42
N SER A 2 9.08 -22.31 3.50
CA SER A 2 7.74 -22.87 3.71
C SER A 2 6.85 -22.36 2.59
N ALA A 3 6.16 -23.25 1.88
CA ALA A 3 5.22 -22.88 0.84
C ALA A 3 4.14 -22.00 1.49
N ILE A 4 4.23 -20.69 1.25
CA ILE A 4 3.19 -19.76 1.66
C ILE A 4 2.01 -20.09 0.76
N THR A 5 0.99 -20.74 1.31
CA THR A 5 -0.29 -20.92 0.61
C THR A 5 -0.74 -19.53 0.17
N PRO A 6 -0.94 -19.28 -1.14
CA PRO A 6 -1.38 -17.98 -1.60
C PRO A 6 -2.70 -17.66 -0.88
N PRO A 7 -2.86 -16.44 -0.33
CA PRO A 7 -4.10 -16.06 0.32
C PRO A 7 -5.24 -16.28 -0.67
N LYS A 8 -6.38 -16.74 -0.16
CA LYS A 8 -7.61 -16.75 -0.96
C LYS A 8 -7.82 -15.31 -1.44
N ILE A 9 -7.61 -15.10 -2.74
CA ILE A 9 -7.94 -13.83 -3.36
C ILE A 9 -9.44 -13.64 -3.13
N THR A 10 -9.81 -12.49 -2.56
CA THR A 10 -11.22 -12.13 -2.45
C THR A 10 -11.78 -12.15 -3.87
N THR A 11 -12.72 -13.04 -4.15
CA THR A 11 -13.35 -13.09 -5.46
C THR A 11 -14.67 -12.37 -5.37
N PHE A 12 -14.94 -11.50 -6.34
CA PHE A 12 -16.25 -10.89 -6.49
C PHE A 12 -17.10 -11.80 -7.38
N ASP A 13 -18.36 -12.02 -7.01
CA ASP A 13 -19.32 -12.76 -7.84
C ASP A 13 -19.51 -12.09 -9.22
N SER A 14 -19.38 -10.77 -9.25
CA SER A 14 -19.29 -9.95 -10.46
C SER A 14 -18.40 -8.74 -10.22
N LYS A 15 -17.74 -8.24 -11.27
CA LYS A 15 -16.88 -7.05 -11.18
C LYS A 15 -17.68 -5.85 -10.63
N PRO A 16 -17.22 -5.16 -9.57
CA PRO A 16 -17.95 -4.02 -9.03
C PRO A 16 -18.02 -2.87 -10.05
N THR A 17 -19.14 -2.15 -10.09
CA THR A 17 -19.32 -0.98 -10.95
C THR A 17 -18.76 0.30 -10.34
N ASP A 18 -18.74 0.37 -9.01
CA ASP A 18 -18.34 1.53 -8.23
C ASP A 18 -17.48 1.08 -7.04
N VAL A 19 -16.49 1.90 -6.68
CA VAL A 19 -15.65 1.70 -5.48
C VAL A 19 -15.40 3.03 -4.79
N TYR A 20 -15.16 2.98 -3.48
CA TYR A 20 -14.53 4.09 -2.77
C TYR A 20 -13.02 3.96 -2.84
N PHE A 21 -12.33 5.08 -3.05
CA PHE A 21 -10.87 5.15 -2.94
C PHE A 21 -10.49 5.92 -1.69
N PHE A 22 -9.86 5.23 -0.74
CA PHE A 22 -9.31 5.86 0.45
C PHE A 22 -7.84 6.21 0.18
N GLY A 23 -7.58 7.45 -0.22
CA GLY A 23 -6.26 7.91 -0.69
C GLY A 23 -5.15 7.81 0.33
N THR A 24 -5.48 7.70 1.63
CA THR A 24 -4.53 7.74 2.75
C THR A 24 -3.84 9.10 2.90
N CYS A 25 -3.52 9.49 4.13
CA CYS A 25 -2.94 10.81 4.39
C CYS A 25 -1.54 11.01 3.78
N VAL A 26 -0.69 9.97 3.78
CA VAL A 26 0.70 10.13 3.30
C VAL A 26 0.76 10.18 1.77
N LEU A 27 -0.03 9.35 1.09
CA LEU A 27 -0.08 9.38 -0.37
C LEU A 27 -0.70 10.68 -0.86
N ASP A 28 -1.83 11.12 -0.30
CA ASP A 28 -2.52 12.35 -0.70
C ASP A 28 -1.62 13.60 -0.54
N LEU A 29 -0.86 13.68 0.57
CA LEU A 29 -0.01 14.85 0.85
C LEU A 29 1.34 14.85 0.13
N PHE A 30 1.98 13.69 -0.03
CA PHE A 30 3.38 13.63 -0.48
C PHE A 30 3.56 12.98 -1.85
N MET A 31 2.60 12.18 -2.30
CA MET A 31 2.68 11.42 -3.55
C MET A 31 1.32 11.38 -4.29
N PRO A 32 0.63 12.52 -4.48
CA PRO A 32 -0.75 12.54 -4.99
C PRO A 32 -0.87 11.92 -6.39
N GLU A 33 0.15 12.09 -7.23
CA GLU A 33 0.23 11.46 -8.56
C GLU A 33 0.08 9.94 -8.50
N ALA A 34 0.62 9.28 -7.47
CA ALA A 34 0.45 7.84 -7.29
C ALA A 34 -1.00 7.45 -6.98
N GLY A 35 -1.75 8.32 -6.30
CA GLY A 35 -3.18 8.18 -6.08
C GLY A 35 -3.95 8.32 -7.39
N MET A 36 -3.65 9.35 -8.17
CA MET A 36 -4.25 9.55 -9.49
C MET A 36 -3.96 8.39 -10.45
N ASP A 37 -2.73 7.85 -10.41
CA ASP A 37 -2.34 6.68 -11.20
C ASP A 37 -3.17 5.44 -10.79
N ALA A 38 -3.40 5.24 -9.50
CA ALA A 38 -4.22 4.14 -8.99
C ALA A 38 -5.69 4.28 -9.39
N ILE A 39 -6.25 5.49 -9.30
CA ILE A 39 -7.61 5.80 -9.75
C ILE A 39 -7.74 5.53 -11.25
N THR A 40 -6.80 6.04 -12.06
CA THR A 40 -6.78 5.85 -13.52
C THR A 40 -6.75 4.36 -13.89
N LEU A 41 -5.91 3.56 -13.22
CA LEU A 41 -5.87 2.12 -13.43
C LEU A 41 -7.22 1.45 -13.15
N ILE A 42 -7.92 1.84 -12.09
CA ILE A 42 -9.24 1.30 -11.74
C ILE A 42 -10.30 1.75 -12.76
N GLU A 43 -10.29 3.02 -13.17
CA GLU A 43 -11.27 3.56 -14.13
C GLU A 43 -11.10 2.96 -15.53
N GLN A 44 -9.88 2.65 -15.97
CA GLN A 44 -9.62 1.90 -17.20
C GLN A 44 -10.24 0.50 -17.20
N GLN A 45 -10.58 -0.03 -16.02
CA GLN A 45 -11.32 -1.28 -15.87
C GLN A 45 -12.84 -1.10 -15.99
N GLY A 46 -13.33 0.12 -16.28
CA GLY A 46 -14.75 0.44 -16.38
C GLY A 46 -15.45 0.58 -15.02
N ILE A 47 -14.68 0.83 -13.95
CA ILE A 47 -15.17 0.97 -12.58
C ILE A 47 -15.16 2.44 -12.21
N ARG A 48 -16.27 2.99 -11.71
CA ARG A 48 -16.32 4.36 -11.23
C ARG A 48 -15.65 4.48 -9.86
N VAL A 49 -14.74 5.43 -9.72
CA VAL A 49 -14.06 5.69 -8.45
C VAL A 49 -14.68 6.88 -7.74
N HIS A 50 -15.05 6.69 -6.48
CA HIS A 50 -15.55 7.73 -5.60
C HIS A 50 -14.48 8.09 -4.58
N TYR A 51 -14.07 9.36 -4.56
CA TYR A 51 -13.12 9.89 -3.58
C TYR A 51 -13.85 10.81 -2.58
N PRO A 52 -14.16 10.35 -1.36
CA PRO A 52 -14.77 11.21 -0.35
C PRO A 52 -13.81 12.33 0.05
N MET A 53 -14.13 13.58 -0.30
CA MET A 53 -13.26 14.74 -0.02
C MET A 53 -13.05 15.02 1.47
N ALA A 54 -13.92 14.51 2.34
CA ALA A 54 -13.82 14.67 3.79
C ALA A 54 -12.93 13.61 4.47
N GLN A 55 -12.36 12.67 3.71
CA GLN A 55 -11.45 11.68 4.26
C GLN A 55 -10.16 12.32 4.78
N SER A 56 -9.53 11.69 5.77
CA SER A 56 -8.24 12.15 6.30
C SER A 56 -7.29 10.99 6.60
N CYS A 57 -7.02 10.69 7.86
CA CYS A 57 -6.09 9.64 8.28
C CYS A 57 -6.86 8.41 8.75
N CYS A 58 -6.27 7.21 8.58
CA CYS A 58 -6.82 5.96 9.10
C CYS A 58 -6.65 5.79 10.63
N GLY A 59 -5.91 6.69 11.29
CA GLY A 59 -5.62 6.66 12.72
C GLY A 59 -4.39 5.81 13.12
N GLN A 60 -3.73 5.14 12.16
CA GLN A 60 -2.63 4.23 12.45
C GLN A 60 -1.48 4.85 13.27
N PRO A 61 -0.97 6.07 12.98
CA PRO A 61 0.16 6.62 13.74
C PRO A 61 -0.13 6.82 15.23
N ALA A 62 -1.34 7.25 15.58
CA ALA A 62 -1.76 7.38 16.97
C ALA A 62 -1.90 6.00 17.63
N TYR A 63 -2.56 5.07 16.93
CA TYR A 63 -2.78 3.71 17.41
C TYR A 63 -1.49 2.98 17.73
N SER A 64 -0.54 2.93 16.78
CA SER A 64 0.75 2.25 16.96
C SER A 64 1.67 2.95 17.96
N SER A 65 1.36 4.20 18.33
CA SER A 65 2.07 4.96 19.35
C SER A 65 1.45 4.82 20.74
N GLY A 66 0.40 4.01 20.92
CA GLY A 66 -0.28 3.84 22.22
C GLY A 66 -1.24 4.98 22.58
N HIS A 67 -1.80 5.67 21.59
CA HIS A 67 -2.76 6.79 21.76
C HIS A 67 -4.14 6.37 21.20
N PRO A 68 -4.88 5.47 21.90
CA PRO A 68 -6.11 4.88 21.37
C PRO A 68 -7.26 5.88 21.27
N THR A 69 -7.34 6.88 22.15
CA THR A 69 -8.38 7.92 22.11
C THR A 69 -8.24 8.77 20.85
N GLU A 70 -7.02 9.23 20.56
CA GLU A 70 -6.71 10.01 19.38
C GLU A 70 -6.90 9.18 18.09
N ALA A 71 -6.53 7.90 18.13
CA ALA A 71 -6.81 6.98 17.03
C ALA A 71 -8.32 6.82 16.80
N PHE A 72 -9.10 6.69 17.88
CA PHE A 72 -10.56 6.57 17.84
C PHE A 72 -11.20 7.80 17.20
N ASP A 73 -10.84 9.01 17.66
CA ASP A 73 -11.42 10.25 17.15
C ASP A 73 -11.14 10.46 15.67
N VAL A 74 -9.90 10.18 15.24
CA VAL A 74 -9.50 10.26 13.82
C VAL A 74 -10.24 9.23 12.96
N ALA A 75 -10.29 7.97 13.40
CA ALA A 75 -10.95 6.91 12.66
C ALA A 75 -12.47 7.10 12.61
N LYS A 76 -13.09 7.64 13.68
CA LYS A 76 -14.53 7.89 13.77
C LYS A 76 -15.00 8.82 12.66
N ALA A 77 -14.22 9.86 12.36
CA ALA A 77 -14.53 10.81 11.28
C ALA A 77 -14.58 10.17 9.88
N GLN A 78 -14.02 8.96 9.71
CA GLN A 78 -14.01 8.25 8.43
C GLN A 78 -15.24 7.36 8.23
N LEU A 79 -15.85 6.88 9.32
CA LEU A 79 -16.86 5.80 9.27
C LEU A 79 -18.10 6.17 8.44
N ASP A 80 -18.46 7.44 8.40
CA ASP A 80 -19.64 7.94 7.69
C ASP A 80 -19.39 8.26 6.21
N LEU A 81 -18.15 8.12 5.74
CA LEU A 81 -17.76 8.51 4.38
C LEU A 81 -18.07 7.47 3.30
N PHE A 82 -18.51 6.28 3.71
CA PHE A 82 -18.72 5.12 2.82
C PHE A 82 -20.15 4.57 2.92
N PRO A 83 -21.21 5.37 2.65
CA PRO A 83 -22.60 4.98 2.86
C PRO A 83 -23.07 3.84 1.94
N GLU A 84 -22.52 3.73 0.73
CA GLU A 84 -22.90 2.68 -0.22
C GLU A 84 -22.13 1.38 0.07
N ASN A 85 -22.73 0.23 -0.24
CA ASN A 85 -22.11 -1.09 -0.07
C ASN A 85 -21.12 -1.41 -1.20
N TRP A 86 -20.13 -0.55 -1.38
CA TRP A 86 -19.05 -0.71 -2.34
C TRP A 86 -17.74 -1.10 -1.64
N PRO A 87 -16.82 -1.79 -2.34
CA PRO A 87 -15.47 -1.99 -1.87
C PRO A 87 -14.79 -0.65 -1.56
N ILE A 88 -14.00 -0.64 -0.48
CA ILE A 88 -13.16 0.50 -0.11
C ILE A 88 -11.72 0.11 -0.45
N VAL A 89 -11.23 0.63 -1.57
CA VAL A 89 -9.89 0.36 -2.11
C VAL A 89 -8.87 1.26 -1.42
N VAL A 90 -7.85 0.64 -0.84
CA VAL A 90 -6.79 1.35 -0.10
C VAL A 90 -5.42 1.08 -0.77
N PRO A 91 -4.71 2.11 -1.27
CA PRO A 91 -3.40 1.99 -1.89
C PRO A 91 -2.28 1.95 -0.83
N SER A 92 -2.45 1.12 0.21
CA SER A 92 -1.47 0.94 1.29
C SER A 92 -1.82 -0.28 2.13
N GLY A 93 -0.85 -1.18 2.31
CA GLY A 93 -0.99 -2.29 3.25
C GLY A 93 -1.10 -1.81 4.70
N SER A 94 -0.46 -0.69 5.03
CA SER A 94 -0.48 -0.09 6.37
C SER A 94 -1.85 0.49 6.73
N CYS A 95 -2.43 1.33 5.87
CA CYS A 95 -3.76 1.88 6.10
C CYS A 95 -4.83 0.79 5.95
N GLY A 96 -4.68 -0.11 4.97
CA GLY A 96 -5.58 -1.26 4.81
C GLY A 96 -5.61 -2.14 6.06
N GLY A 97 -4.45 -2.46 6.64
CA GLY A 97 -4.36 -3.24 7.89
C GLY A 97 -5.00 -2.54 9.08
N MET A 98 -4.75 -1.24 9.24
CA MET A 98 -5.40 -0.41 10.27
C MET A 98 -6.93 -0.47 10.16
N MET A 99 -7.46 -0.21 8.96
CA MET A 99 -8.90 -0.15 8.74
C MET A 99 -9.56 -1.54 8.84
N LYS A 100 -8.90 -2.60 8.35
CA LYS A 100 -9.46 -3.95 8.30
C LYS A 100 -9.38 -4.71 9.61
N HIS A 101 -8.27 -4.60 10.34
CA HIS A 101 -8.01 -5.43 11.51
C HIS A 101 -8.11 -4.67 12.83
N HIS A 102 -7.77 -3.37 12.82
CA HIS A 102 -7.67 -2.60 14.06
C HIS A 102 -8.90 -1.73 14.34
N TRP A 103 -9.61 -1.22 13.32
CA TRP A 103 -10.88 -0.51 13.54
C TRP A 103 -11.93 -1.34 14.31
N PRO A 104 -12.19 -2.62 14.00
CA PRO A 104 -13.15 -3.42 14.78
C PRO A 104 -12.81 -3.49 16.28
N THR A 105 -11.52 -3.60 16.61
CA THR A 105 -11.05 -3.61 18.01
C THR A 105 -11.15 -2.23 18.64
N LEU A 106 -10.77 -1.19 17.91
CA LEU A 106 -10.79 0.21 18.36
C LEU A 106 -12.20 0.69 18.72
N PHE A 107 -13.22 0.25 17.98
CA PHE A 107 -14.61 0.64 18.20
C PHE A 107 -15.45 -0.37 19.00
N LYS A 108 -14.83 -1.43 19.52
CA LYS A 108 -15.53 -2.49 20.27
C LYS A 108 -16.26 -1.93 21.50
N ASN A 109 -17.48 -2.39 21.73
CA ASN A 109 -18.39 -1.95 22.80
C ASN A 109 -18.77 -0.45 22.73
N THR A 110 -18.71 0.16 21.54
CA THR A 110 -19.16 1.54 21.30
C THR A 110 -20.34 1.55 20.34
N GLU A 111 -21.05 2.68 20.26
CA GLU A 111 -22.15 2.86 19.30
C GLU A 111 -21.70 2.76 17.82
N TYR A 112 -20.39 2.87 17.55
CA TYR A 112 -19.82 2.81 16.19
C TYR A 112 -19.36 1.40 15.78
N GLU A 113 -19.41 0.41 16.69
CA GLU A 113 -18.86 -0.94 16.46
C GLU A 113 -19.38 -1.58 15.16
N SER A 114 -20.70 -1.57 14.97
CA SER A 114 -21.32 -2.17 13.78
C SER A 114 -20.83 -1.53 12.49
N LYS A 115 -20.62 -0.21 12.49
CA LYS A 115 -20.17 0.55 11.31
C LYS A 115 -18.69 0.31 11.03
N ALA A 116 -17.87 0.23 12.09
CA ALA A 116 -16.46 -0.11 11.95
C ALA A 116 -16.26 -1.52 11.39
N VAL A 117 -17.05 -2.50 11.85
CA VAL A 117 -17.04 -3.88 11.31
C VAL A 117 -17.51 -3.91 9.85
N ASP A 118 -18.57 -3.17 9.51
CA ASP A 118 -19.04 -3.05 8.12
C ASP A 118 -17.94 -2.48 7.20
N CYS A 119 -17.34 -1.34 7.58
CA CYS A 119 -16.25 -0.74 6.81
C CYS A 119 -15.10 -1.74 6.65
N ALA A 120 -14.64 -2.35 7.75
CA ALA A 120 -13.53 -3.30 7.76
C ALA A 120 -13.74 -4.48 6.80
N ASN A 121 -14.97 -5.00 6.70
CA ASN A 121 -15.31 -6.09 5.78
C ASN A 121 -15.22 -5.68 4.30
N ARG A 122 -15.38 -4.39 4.00
CA ARG A 122 -15.31 -3.83 2.63
C ARG A 122 -13.91 -3.35 2.25
N ILE A 123 -12.97 -3.29 3.21
CA ILE A 123 -11.57 -2.92 2.93
C ILE A 123 -10.87 -3.97 2.09
N ILE A 124 -10.33 -3.52 0.96
CA ILE A 124 -9.47 -4.29 0.08
C ILE A 124 -8.26 -3.44 -0.33
N GLU A 125 -7.07 -4.02 -0.24
CA GLU A 125 -5.86 -3.32 -0.66
C GLU A 125 -5.76 -3.29 -2.19
N PHE A 126 -5.20 -2.21 -2.73
CA PHE A 126 -5.16 -1.91 -4.16
C PHE A 126 -4.62 -3.05 -5.05
N THR A 127 -3.46 -3.63 -4.74
CA THR A 127 -2.89 -4.73 -5.55
C THR A 127 -3.77 -5.97 -5.50
N HIS A 128 -4.35 -6.26 -4.34
CA HIS A 128 -5.29 -7.35 -4.17
C HIS A 128 -6.60 -7.10 -4.93
N PHE A 129 -7.09 -5.85 -4.92
CA PHE A 129 -8.28 -5.44 -5.65
C PHE A 129 -8.12 -5.64 -7.16
N LEU A 130 -6.99 -5.21 -7.73
CA LEU A 130 -6.70 -5.40 -9.15
C LEU A 130 -6.77 -6.89 -9.54
N LEU A 131 -6.14 -7.77 -8.77
CA LEU A 131 -6.22 -9.21 -9.03
C LEU A 131 -7.65 -9.76 -8.86
N ALA A 132 -8.38 -9.29 -7.85
CA ALA A 132 -9.75 -9.70 -7.56
C ALA A 132 -10.74 -9.37 -8.69
N ILE A 133 -10.52 -8.28 -9.42
CA ILE A 133 -11.32 -7.90 -10.60
C ILE A 133 -10.80 -8.52 -11.91
N GLY A 134 -9.79 -9.40 -11.82
CA GLY A 134 -9.20 -10.08 -12.98
C GLY A 134 -8.28 -9.20 -13.83
N TYR A 135 -7.76 -8.09 -13.30
CA TYR A 135 -6.79 -7.25 -14.00
C TYR A 135 -5.52 -8.04 -14.32
N LYS A 136 -5.06 -7.92 -15.56
CA LYS A 136 -3.80 -8.49 -16.04
C LYS A 136 -3.04 -7.38 -16.77
N PRO A 137 -1.90 -6.89 -16.25
CA PRO A 137 -1.16 -5.82 -16.90
C PRO A 137 -0.61 -6.31 -18.24
N GLU A 138 -0.93 -5.61 -19.32
CA GLU A 138 -0.28 -5.79 -20.62
C GLU A 138 0.98 -4.92 -20.65
N ASP A 139 2.13 -5.53 -20.42
CA ASP A 139 3.39 -4.82 -20.31
C ASP A 139 3.89 -4.33 -21.68
N LYS A 140 4.13 -3.02 -21.79
CA LYS A 140 4.55 -2.33 -23.02
C LYS A 140 5.90 -1.65 -22.88
N GLY A 141 6.55 -1.75 -21.72
CA GLY A 141 7.84 -1.12 -21.50
C GLY A 141 9.02 -2.01 -21.86
N GLU A 142 10.21 -1.42 -21.96
CA GLU A 142 11.47 -2.13 -22.20
C GLU A 142 11.85 -3.07 -21.04
N PRO A 143 12.70 -4.08 -21.25
CA PRO A 143 13.17 -4.96 -20.18
C PRO A 143 13.76 -4.21 -18.97
N VAL A 144 13.30 -4.53 -17.76
CA VAL A 144 13.71 -3.82 -16.52
C VAL A 144 13.84 -4.77 -15.33
N LYS A 145 14.81 -4.48 -14.44
CA LYS A 145 14.97 -5.18 -13.16
C LYS A 145 14.35 -4.38 -12.03
N VAL A 146 13.44 -5.00 -11.28
CA VAL A 146 12.64 -4.33 -10.25
C VAL A 146 12.85 -5.01 -8.90
N ALA A 147 13.21 -4.22 -7.88
CA ALA A 147 13.15 -4.66 -6.49
C ALA A 147 11.82 -4.19 -5.86
N VAL A 148 11.04 -5.13 -5.33
CA VAL A 148 9.73 -4.84 -4.71
C VAL A 148 9.87 -4.79 -3.20
N HIS A 149 9.76 -3.59 -2.62
CA HIS A 149 9.66 -3.42 -1.18
C HIS A 149 8.20 -3.50 -0.72
N THR A 150 7.93 -4.34 0.27
CA THR A 150 6.62 -4.46 0.90
C THR A 150 6.72 -4.15 2.39
N SER A 151 5.77 -3.36 2.90
CA SER A 151 5.75 -2.99 4.31
C SER A 151 5.52 -4.20 5.22
N CYS A 152 5.88 -4.04 6.49
CA CYS A 152 5.57 -5.03 7.51
C CYS A 152 4.05 -5.27 7.65
N ALA A 153 3.21 -4.24 7.48
CA ALA A 153 1.76 -4.38 7.52
C ALA A 153 1.22 -5.14 6.29
N ALA A 154 1.74 -4.85 5.09
CA ALA A 154 1.42 -5.60 3.87
C ALA A 154 1.76 -7.10 4.00
N ARG A 155 2.81 -7.44 4.75
CA ARG A 155 3.23 -8.82 4.98
C ARG A 155 2.49 -9.52 6.12
N ARG A 156 2.44 -8.88 7.29
CA ARG A 156 2.07 -9.52 8.56
C ARG A 156 0.59 -9.34 8.91
N GLU A 157 -0.06 -8.31 8.38
CA GLU A 157 -1.48 -8.05 8.63
C GLU A 157 -2.31 -8.43 7.41
N MET A 158 -2.01 -7.81 6.27
CA MET A 158 -2.86 -7.91 5.07
C MET A 158 -2.51 -9.10 4.16
N ASN A 159 -1.29 -9.63 4.25
CA ASN A 159 -0.76 -10.68 3.36
C ASN A 159 -0.79 -10.33 1.84
N VAL A 160 -0.77 -9.03 1.51
CA VAL A 160 -0.90 -8.50 0.14
C VAL A 160 0.42 -8.35 -0.61
N HIS A 161 1.55 -8.58 0.07
CA HIS A 161 2.85 -8.69 -0.59
C HIS A 161 2.86 -9.71 -1.74
N ILE A 162 2.07 -10.78 -1.60
CA ILE A 162 1.88 -11.82 -2.63
C ILE A 162 1.10 -11.27 -3.83
N SER A 163 0.07 -10.45 -3.59
CA SER A 163 -0.69 -9.79 -4.65
C SER A 163 0.18 -8.81 -5.44
N GLY A 164 1.01 -8.03 -4.74
CA GLY A 164 2.02 -7.18 -5.37
C GLY A 164 2.99 -7.99 -6.24
N TRP A 165 3.55 -9.08 -5.72
CA TRP A 165 4.45 -9.94 -6.52
C TRP A 165 3.76 -10.54 -7.74
N GLN A 166 2.54 -11.06 -7.59
CA GLN A 166 1.82 -11.68 -8.70
C GLN A 166 1.54 -10.69 -9.84
N LEU A 167 1.24 -9.43 -9.53
CA LEU A 167 1.07 -8.39 -10.56
C LEU A 167 2.38 -8.14 -11.31
N ILE A 168 3.50 -8.06 -10.60
CA ILE A 168 4.81 -7.75 -11.17
C ILE A 168 5.38 -8.95 -11.95
N ASP A 169 5.27 -10.15 -11.40
CA ASP A 169 5.69 -11.40 -12.06
C ASP A 169 4.83 -11.73 -13.30
N GLY A 170 3.65 -11.12 -13.42
CA GLY A 170 2.78 -11.24 -14.58
C GLY A 170 3.17 -10.35 -15.76
N MET A 171 4.19 -9.50 -15.63
CA MET A 171 4.62 -8.55 -16.66
C MET A 171 5.81 -9.11 -17.44
N GLU A 172 5.67 -9.21 -18.76
CA GLU A 172 6.62 -9.94 -19.62
C GLU A 172 8.05 -9.36 -19.61
N ASN A 173 8.17 -8.03 -19.56
CA ASN A 173 9.45 -7.34 -19.64
C ASN A 173 9.95 -6.89 -18.25
N VAL A 174 9.43 -7.46 -17.16
CA VAL A 174 9.85 -7.14 -15.78
C VAL A 174 10.48 -8.35 -15.10
N GLU A 175 11.75 -8.22 -14.72
CA GLU A 175 12.44 -9.18 -13.87
C GLU A 175 12.36 -8.72 -12.41
N ARG A 176 11.56 -9.40 -11.58
CA ARG A 176 11.51 -9.12 -10.14
C ARG A 176 12.72 -9.72 -9.44
N ILE A 177 13.54 -8.89 -8.82
CA ILE A 177 14.70 -9.29 -8.03
C ILE A 177 14.35 -9.29 -6.55
N VAL A 178 14.68 -10.39 -5.87
CA VAL A 178 14.54 -10.53 -4.42
C VAL A 178 15.84 -10.09 -3.76
N HIS A 179 15.77 -9.04 -2.96
CA HIS A 179 16.91 -8.58 -2.16
C HIS A 179 17.00 -9.36 -0.84
N ASP A 180 18.19 -9.47 -0.24
CA ASP A 180 18.42 -10.32 0.93
C ASP A 180 17.50 -9.98 2.12
N HIS A 181 17.28 -8.68 2.37
CA HIS A 181 16.44 -8.21 3.47
C HIS A 181 14.94 -8.11 3.11
N GLU A 182 14.43 -8.84 2.12
CA GLU A 182 13.10 -8.61 1.52
C GLU A 182 11.95 -8.50 2.54
N SER A 183 11.97 -9.37 3.55
CA SER A 183 10.93 -9.49 4.57
C SER A 183 11.05 -8.52 5.74
N GLU A 184 12.15 -7.76 5.79
CA GLU A 184 12.46 -6.88 6.91
C GLU A 184 11.79 -5.50 6.80
N CYS A 185 11.51 -4.90 7.95
CA CYS A 185 10.95 -3.56 8.02
C CYS A 185 11.95 -2.51 7.49
N CYS A 186 11.45 -1.46 6.85
CA CYS A 186 12.29 -0.35 6.38
C CYS A 186 12.72 0.63 7.48
N GLY A 187 12.19 0.48 8.70
CA GLY A 187 12.48 1.38 9.83
C GLY A 187 11.56 2.59 9.98
N PHE A 188 10.60 2.83 9.08
CA PHE A 188 9.74 4.03 9.15
C PHE A 188 8.87 4.07 10.42
N GLY A 189 7.94 3.11 10.58
CA GLY A 189 7.10 2.96 11.78
C GLY A 189 6.35 4.23 12.24
N GLY A 190 6.11 5.21 11.37
CA GLY A 190 5.53 6.50 11.74
C GLY A 190 6.40 7.25 12.75
N THR A 191 5.86 7.51 13.95
CA THR A 191 6.59 8.26 14.99
C THR A 191 7.82 7.52 15.52
N PHE A 192 7.92 6.20 15.29
CA PHE A 192 9.11 5.43 15.62
C PHE A 192 10.37 6.00 14.96
N SER A 193 10.33 6.32 13.65
CA SER A 193 11.48 6.90 12.95
C SER A 193 11.98 8.21 13.56
N VAL A 194 11.08 8.97 14.20
CA VAL A 194 11.42 10.24 14.87
C VAL A 194 11.93 10.00 16.29
N LYS A 195 11.26 9.13 17.05
CA LYS A 195 11.58 8.83 18.46
C LYS A 195 12.84 7.98 18.62
N GLN A 196 13.13 7.12 17.64
CA GLN A 196 14.22 6.15 17.63
C GLN A 196 15.05 6.30 16.36
N ALA A 197 15.48 7.54 16.09
CA ALA A 197 16.14 7.91 14.84
C ALA A 197 17.38 7.07 14.52
N ASP A 198 18.21 6.75 15.52
CA ASP A 198 19.41 5.93 15.31
C ASP A 198 19.06 4.50 14.89
N ILE A 199 18.03 3.91 15.48
CA ILE A 199 17.57 2.55 15.15
C ILE A 199 16.93 2.53 13.77
N SER A 200 16.01 3.45 13.49
CA SER A 200 15.42 3.62 12.16
C SER A 200 16.50 3.84 11.09
N GLY A 201 17.51 4.66 11.42
CA GLY A 201 18.66 4.94 10.58
C GLY A 201 19.48 3.69 10.26
N ALA A 202 19.78 2.85 11.24
CA ALA A 202 20.46 1.57 11.02
C ALA A 202 19.63 0.65 10.11
N MET A 203 18.34 0.45 10.43
CA MET A 203 17.45 -0.42 9.65
C MET A 203 17.33 -0.01 8.18
N VAL A 204 17.18 1.29 7.92
CA VAL A 204 17.07 1.77 6.53
C VAL A 204 18.42 1.75 5.81
N THR A 205 19.55 1.82 6.54
CA THR A 205 20.89 1.64 5.97
C THR A 205 21.04 0.22 5.41
N ASP A 206 20.73 -0.79 6.22
CA ASP A 206 20.81 -2.19 5.81
C ASP A 206 19.86 -2.48 4.64
N LYS A 207 18.65 -1.90 4.68
CA LYS A 207 17.68 -2.00 3.60
C LYS A 207 18.22 -1.45 2.28
N VAL A 208 18.80 -0.25 2.29
CA VAL A 208 19.32 0.40 1.09
C VAL A 208 20.54 -0.35 0.55
N ALA A 209 21.42 -0.83 1.42
CA ALA A 209 22.54 -1.68 1.01
C ALA A 209 22.06 -2.95 0.29
N ALA A 210 21.10 -3.68 0.88
CA ALA A 210 20.53 -4.87 0.25
C ALA A 210 19.85 -4.58 -1.10
N LEU A 211 19.14 -3.44 -1.22
CA LEU A 211 18.54 -3.01 -2.48
C LEU A 211 19.61 -2.68 -3.52
N LYS A 212 20.71 -2.02 -3.14
CA LYS A 212 21.82 -1.67 -4.03
C LYS A 212 22.50 -2.90 -4.62
N GLU A 213 22.72 -3.93 -3.80
CA GLU A 213 23.36 -5.18 -4.21
C GLU A 213 22.59 -5.94 -5.31
N THR A 214 21.27 -5.72 -5.42
CA THR A 214 20.47 -6.36 -6.48
C THR A 214 20.78 -5.85 -7.89
N GLY A 215 21.34 -4.64 -8.00
CA GLY A 215 21.46 -3.95 -9.29
C GLY A 215 20.11 -3.63 -9.94
N ALA A 216 19.01 -3.63 -9.19
CA ALA A 216 17.70 -3.23 -9.70
C ALA A 216 17.72 -1.77 -10.14
N THR A 217 17.19 -1.52 -11.33
CA THR A 217 17.08 -0.18 -11.92
C THR A 217 15.82 0.54 -11.48
N GLU A 218 14.90 -0.20 -10.85
CA GLU A 218 13.64 0.31 -10.30
C GLU A 218 13.39 -0.26 -8.91
N ILE A 219 12.89 0.57 -8.00
CA ILE A 219 12.45 0.17 -6.67
C ILE A 219 10.98 0.56 -6.55
N ILE A 220 10.13 -0.40 -6.20
CA ILE A 220 8.69 -0.14 -6.07
C ILE A 220 8.15 -0.52 -4.70
N SER A 221 7.10 0.17 -4.25
CA SER A 221 6.36 -0.19 -3.05
C SER A 221 4.90 0.28 -3.13
N ALA A 222 4.04 -0.25 -2.24
CA ALA A 222 2.67 0.20 -2.08
C ALA A 222 2.48 1.06 -0.81
N ASP A 223 3.53 1.30 -0.03
CA ASP A 223 3.43 2.03 1.25
C ASP A 223 4.32 3.28 1.23
N CYS A 224 3.69 4.44 1.05
CA CYS A 224 4.37 5.73 0.92
C CYS A 224 5.26 6.07 2.12
N GLY A 225 4.89 5.66 3.35
CA GLY A 225 5.77 5.83 4.52
C GLY A 225 7.10 5.08 4.38
N CYS A 226 7.06 3.85 3.86
CA CYS A 226 8.28 3.10 3.58
C CYS A 226 9.10 3.76 2.46
N MET A 227 8.42 4.23 1.41
CA MET A 227 9.05 4.95 0.31
C MET A 227 9.75 6.23 0.77
N MET A 228 9.13 7.00 1.67
CA MET A 228 9.74 8.20 2.26
C MET A 228 11.02 7.88 3.03
N ASN A 229 11.01 6.82 3.86
CA ASN A 229 12.18 6.45 4.64
C ASN A 229 13.33 5.94 3.75
N ILE A 230 13.04 5.00 2.85
CA ILE A 230 14.02 4.43 1.93
C ILE A 230 14.52 5.50 0.95
N GLY A 231 13.62 6.25 0.35
CA GLY A 231 13.94 7.31 -0.61
C GLY A 231 14.74 8.45 0.03
N GLY A 232 14.44 8.82 1.28
CA GLY A 232 15.22 9.80 2.04
C GLY A 232 16.64 9.32 2.31
N LYS A 233 16.82 8.05 2.67
CA LYS A 233 18.15 7.45 2.86
C LYS A 233 18.95 7.39 1.55
N ILE A 234 18.32 6.95 0.46
CA ILE A 234 18.92 6.93 -0.88
C ILE A 234 19.37 8.33 -1.30
N ALA A 235 18.49 9.32 -1.15
CA ALA A 235 18.81 10.70 -1.53
C ALA A 235 20.02 11.28 -0.78
N LYS A 236 20.25 10.82 0.45
CA LYS A 236 21.35 11.28 1.29
C LYS A 236 22.66 10.57 0.98
N ASP A 237 22.64 9.24 0.89
CA ASP A 237 23.86 8.42 0.94
C ASP A 237 24.20 7.76 -0.41
N GLU A 238 23.20 7.56 -1.28
CA GLU A 238 23.32 6.82 -2.53
C GLU A 238 22.56 7.51 -3.69
N PRO A 239 22.85 8.79 -4.01
CA PRO A 239 22.00 9.61 -4.87
C PRO A 239 21.87 9.12 -6.32
N ASN A 240 22.71 8.17 -6.74
CA ASN A 240 22.65 7.54 -8.06
C ASN A 240 21.71 6.34 -8.14
N MET A 241 21.24 5.81 -7.00
CA MET A 241 20.24 4.74 -6.98
C MET A 241 18.85 5.28 -7.37
N PRO A 242 18.00 4.44 -7.99
CA PRO A 242 16.61 4.81 -8.23
C PRO A 242 15.89 5.08 -6.90
N ARG A 243 15.03 6.11 -6.87
CA ARG A 243 14.15 6.35 -5.72
C ARG A 243 12.93 5.43 -5.80
N PRO A 244 12.37 5.00 -4.65
CA PRO A 244 11.15 4.19 -4.67
C PRO A 244 10.00 4.92 -5.35
N LYS A 245 9.30 4.24 -6.26
CA LYS A 245 8.03 4.69 -6.87
C LYS A 245 6.87 3.83 -6.37
N HIS A 246 5.66 4.38 -6.43
CA HIS A 246 4.48 3.63 -6.00
C HIS A 246 4.13 2.56 -7.05
N ILE A 247 3.64 1.40 -6.62
CA ILE A 247 3.30 0.30 -7.55
C ILE A 247 2.21 0.70 -8.56
N ALA A 248 1.26 1.56 -8.16
CA ALA A 248 0.26 2.08 -9.10
C ALA A 248 0.91 2.87 -10.25
N SER A 249 1.84 3.76 -9.93
CA SER A 249 2.59 4.53 -10.93
C SER A 249 3.39 3.63 -11.85
N PHE A 250 4.07 2.63 -11.29
CA PHE A 250 4.82 1.66 -12.08
C PHE A 250 3.91 0.88 -13.03
N LEU A 251 2.79 0.34 -12.54
CA LEU A 251 1.84 -0.40 -13.38
C LEU A 251 1.26 0.47 -14.50
N LEU A 252 0.89 1.72 -14.22
CA LEU A 252 0.33 2.62 -15.23
C LEU A 252 1.38 3.03 -16.28
N GLU A 253 2.61 3.37 -15.84
CA GLU A 253 3.74 3.67 -16.73
C GLU A 253 3.98 2.54 -17.73
N ARG A 254 4.01 1.31 -17.23
CA ARG A 254 4.30 0.10 -18.02
C ARG A 254 3.18 -0.33 -18.95
N THR A 255 1.93 0.04 -18.66
CA THR A 255 0.76 -0.35 -19.47
C THR A 255 0.33 0.73 -20.46
N GLY A 256 1.13 1.79 -20.61
CA GLY A 256 0.94 2.86 -21.60
C GLY A 256 0.01 3.99 -21.14
N GLY A 257 -0.18 4.15 -19.82
CA GLY A 257 -1.11 5.13 -19.24
C GLY A 257 -0.50 6.50 -18.91
N LYS A 258 0.80 6.71 -19.13
CA LYS A 258 1.42 8.05 -19.06
C LYS A 258 1.85 8.48 -20.46
N ALA A 259 1.11 9.43 -21.03
CA ALA A 259 1.53 10.21 -22.20
C ALA A 259 2.38 11.40 -21.76
#